data_AF-A0A392NDN0-F1
#
_entry.id   AF-A0A392NDN0-F1
#
_cell.length_a   1.000
_cell.length_b   1.000
_cell.length_c   1.000
_cell.angle_alpha   90.00
_cell.angle_beta   90.00
_cell.angle_gamma   90.00
#
_symmetry.space_group_name_H-M   'P 1'
#
loop_
_entity.id
_entity.type
_entity.pdbx_description
1 polymer ?
#
loop_
_entity_poly.entity_id
_entity_poly.type
_entity_poly.pdbx_seq_one_letter_code
_entity_poly.pdbx_strand_id
1 'polypeptide(L)'
;MIDIAKPNMHKSTVVDSETGKSKDSRVRTSSGTFLARGRDKIVRNIEKRIADFTFIPVEHGEGLQVLHYEVGQNTDVEEGGETVFPAAKGNFSSVPWYNELSDCGKKGLSIKPKRGDALLFWSMKPDATLDASSLHG
;
A
#
# COMPACT_ATOMS: atom_id res chain seq x y z
N MET A 1 -15.68 3.30 -4.72
CA MET A 1 -14.28 3.79 -4.62
C MET A 1 -13.56 3.60 -5.94
N ILE A 2 -13.44 2.37 -6.46
CA ILE A 2 -12.80 2.10 -7.77
C ILE A 2 -13.43 2.96 -8.89
N ASP A 3 -14.75 3.01 -8.98
CA ASP A 3 -15.45 3.79 -10.04
C ASP A 3 -15.18 5.29 -9.97
N ILE A 4 -14.91 5.83 -8.77
CA ILE A 4 -14.61 7.25 -8.55
C ILE A 4 -13.14 7.54 -8.92
N ALA A 5 -12.26 6.57 -8.68
CA ALA A 5 -10.83 6.70 -8.95
C ALA A 5 -10.49 6.51 -10.43
N LYS A 6 -11.11 5.51 -11.09
CA LYS A 6 -10.79 5.06 -12.46
C LYS A 6 -10.68 6.19 -13.50
N PRO A 7 -11.57 7.20 -13.54
CA PRO A 7 -11.49 8.28 -14.53
C PRO A 7 -10.29 9.23 -14.34
N ASN A 8 -9.67 9.22 -13.16
CA ASN A 8 -8.59 10.15 -12.78
C ASN A 8 -7.24 9.44 -12.60
N MET A 9 -7.12 8.18 -13.04
CA MET A 9 -5.90 7.39 -12.91
C MET A 9 -4.86 7.83 -13.93
N HIS A 10 -3.65 8.08 -13.45
CA HIS A 10 -2.49 8.37 -14.29
C HIS A 10 -1.36 7.39 -13.98
N LYS A 11 -0.48 7.14 -14.95
CA LYS A 11 0.70 6.29 -14.73
C LYS A 11 1.56 6.90 -13.62
N SER A 12 1.97 6.08 -12.65
CA SER A 12 2.86 6.52 -11.59
C SER A 12 4.22 6.89 -12.17
N THR A 13 4.70 8.06 -11.80
CA THR A 13 6.06 8.53 -12.09
C THR A 13 6.86 8.62 -10.79
N VAL A 14 8.18 8.55 -10.91
CA VAL A 14 9.11 8.87 -9.82
C VAL A 14 9.80 10.18 -10.15
N VAL A 15 10.17 10.93 -9.11
CA VAL A 15 11.01 12.11 -9.29
C VAL A 15 12.45 11.63 -9.40
N ASP A 16 13.09 11.98 -10.50
CA ASP A 16 14.51 11.73 -10.71
C ASP A 16 15.35 12.60 -9.75
N SER A 17 16.23 11.97 -8.98
CA SER A 17 16.97 12.63 -7.89
C SER A 17 18.02 13.64 -8.37
N GLU A 18 18.48 13.51 -9.61
CA GLU A 18 19.48 14.42 -10.20
C GLU A 18 18.81 15.62 -10.88
N THR A 19 17.69 15.39 -11.56
CA THR A 19 17.04 16.39 -12.41
C THR A 19 15.79 17.02 -11.79
N GLY A 20 15.22 16.42 -10.74
CA GLY A 20 13.97 16.84 -10.11
C GLY A 20 12.73 16.66 -10.99
N LYS A 21 12.87 16.03 -12.16
CA LYS A 21 11.78 15.84 -13.13
C LYS A 21 11.07 14.52 -12.91
N SER A 22 9.79 14.50 -13.25
CA SER A 22 8.99 13.27 -13.27
C SER A 22 9.49 12.35 -14.38
N LYS A 23 9.82 11.12 -14.02
CA LYS A 23 10.30 10.07 -14.92
C LYS A 23 9.48 8.81 -14.71
N ASP A 24 9.23 8.09 -15.80
CA ASP A 24 8.64 6.75 -15.71
C ASP A 24 9.56 5.83 -14.90
N SER A 25 8.99 5.19 -13.89
CA SER A 25 9.73 4.30 -13.00
C SER A 25 9.66 2.85 -13.45
N ARG A 26 10.79 2.15 -13.39
CA ARG A 26 10.82 0.68 -13.46
C ARG A 26 10.34 0.01 -12.17
N VAL A 27 10.30 0.76 -11.07
CA VAL A 27 9.96 0.28 -9.70
C VAL A 27 8.53 0.68 -9.29
N ARG A 28 7.90 1.62 -9.99
CA ARG A 28 6.51 2.03 -9.74
C ARG A 28 5.76 2.10 -11.07
N THR A 29 5.29 0.94 -11.49
CA THR A 29 4.63 0.70 -12.78
C THR A 29 3.11 0.79 -12.71
N SER A 30 2.55 0.93 -11.50
CA SER A 30 1.12 1.10 -11.25
C SER A 30 0.55 2.35 -11.91
N SER A 31 -0.76 2.39 -12.06
CA SER A 31 -1.51 3.65 -12.20
C SER A 31 -2.04 4.10 -10.83
N GLY A 32 -2.20 5.41 -10.63
CA GLY A 32 -2.65 5.96 -9.36
C GLY A 32 -3.38 7.28 -9.47
N THR A 33 -4.14 7.60 -8.43
CA THR A 33 -4.80 8.89 -8.25
C THR A 33 -5.00 9.19 -6.78
N PHE A 34 -5.17 10.47 -6.43
CA PHE A 34 -5.56 10.89 -5.10
C PHE A 34 -7.03 11.31 -5.09
N LEU A 35 -7.75 10.86 -4.06
CA LEU A 35 -9.07 11.37 -3.72
C LEU A 35 -8.88 12.42 -2.63
N ALA A 36 -9.39 13.63 -2.88
CA ALA A 36 -9.36 14.70 -1.88
C ALA A 36 -10.10 14.28 -0.61
N ARG A 37 -9.64 14.82 0.52
CA ARG A 37 -10.25 14.54 1.82
C ARG A 37 -11.71 14.95 1.83
N GLY A 38 -12.54 14.09 2.39
CA GLY A 38 -13.98 14.35 2.47
C GLY A 38 -14.71 14.49 1.13
N ARG A 39 -14.09 14.08 0.01
CA ARG A 39 -14.61 14.25 -1.37
C ARG A 39 -16.08 13.85 -1.53
N ASP A 40 -16.49 12.74 -0.92
CA ASP A 40 -17.87 12.27 -0.93
C ASP A 40 -18.22 11.52 0.37
N LYS A 41 -19.47 11.01 0.45
CA LYS A 41 -19.94 10.29 1.65
C LYS A 41 -19.18 8.98 1.88
N ILE A 42 -18.76 8.28 0.83
CA ILE A 42 -18.02 7.01 0.95
C ILE A 42 -16.63 7.29 1.49
N VAL A 43 -15.92 8.27 0.92
CA VAL A 43 -14.58 8.69 1.37
C VAL A 43 -14.62 9.16 2.82
N ARG A 44 -15.56 10.04 3.18
CA ARG A 44 -15.73 10.51 4.57
C ARG A 44 -15.96 9.37 5.56
N ASN A 45 -16.79 8.39 5.20
CA ASN A 45 -17.08 7.26 6.08
C ASN A 45 -15.84 6.39 6.29
N ILE A 46 -14.98 6.26 5.28
CA ILE A 46 -13.73 5.49 5.37
C ILE A 46 -12.71 6.25 6.22
N GLU A 47 -12.50 7.53 5.95
CA GLU A 47 -11.60 8.39 6.73
C GLU A 47 -12.00 8.40 8.21
N LYS A 48 -13.30 8.51 8.50
CA LYS A 48 -13.81 8.41 9.87
C LYS A 48 -13.52 7.05 10.50
N ARG A 49 -13.75 5.94 9.78
CA ARG A 49 -13.45 4.60 10.30
C ARG A 49 -11.96 4.39 10.58
N ILE A 50 -11.09 4.94 9.74
CA ILE A 50 -9.64 4.94 9.97
C ILE A 50 -9.33 5.70 11.25
N ALA A 51 -9.85 6.93 11.39
CA ALA A 51 -9.64 7.76 12.57
C ALA A 51 -10.15 7.10 13.86
N ASP A 52 -11.32 6.48 13.82
CA ASP A 52 -11.91 5.77 14.97
C ASP A 52 -11.06 4.55 15.38
N PHE A 53 -10.38 3.89 14.44
CA PHE A 53 -9.55 2.71 14.71
C PHE A 53 -8.11 3.05 15.12
N THR A 54 -7.54 4.11 14.55
CA THR A 54 -6.16 4.54 14.83
C THR A 54 -6.08 5.52 16.00
N PHE A 55 -7.21 6.09 16.42
CA PHE A 55 -7.29 7.22 17.34
C PHE A 55 -6.55 8.48 16.87
N ILE A 56 -6.33 8.59 15.54
CA ILE A 56 -5.70 9.75 14.91
C ILE A 56 -6.79 10.59 14.23
N PRO A 57 -6.91 11.89 14.55
CA PRO A 57 -7.87 12.78 13.90
C PRO A 57 -7.78 12.74 12.37
N VAL A 58 -8.93 12.85 11.70
CA VAL A 58 -9.03 12.86 10.23
C VAL A 58 -8.18 13.99 9.63
N GLU A 59 -7.99 15.07 10.38
CA GLU A 59 -7.20 16.26 10.05
C GLU A 59 -5.70 15.94 9.86
N HIS A 60 -5.19 14.85 10.44
CA HIS A 60 -3.79 14.44 10.31
C HIS A 60 -3.54 13.43 9.17
N GLY A 61 -4.60 12.85 8.59
CA GLY A 61 -4.47 11.94 7.46
C GLY A 61 -4.23 12.67 6.14
N GLU A 62 -3.51 12.06 5.22
CA GLU A 62 -3.48 12.49 3.82
C GLU A 62 -4.80 12.13 3.10
N GLY A 63 -5.01 12.68 1.90
CA GLY A 63 -6.10 12.21 1.03
C GLY A 63 -5.87 10.76 0.60
N LEU A 64 -6.95 10.01 0.33
CA LEU A 64 -6.84 8.60 -0.05
C LEU A 64 -6.13 8.45 -1.40
N GLN A 65 -4.96 7.81 -1.40
CA GLN A 65 -4.29 7.37 -2.61
C GLN A 65 -4.88 6.03 -3.07
N VAL A 66 -5.34 5.96 -4.31
CA VAL A 66 -5.80 4.72 -4.93
C VAL A 66 -4.77 4.31 -5.97
N LEU A 67 -4.30 3.08 -5.89
CA LEU A 67 -3.34 2.48 -6.82
C LEU A 67 -3.99 1.30 -7.54
N HIS A 68 -3.66 1.11 -8.80
CA HIS A 68 -4.08 -0.02 -9.61
C HIS A 68 -2.88 -0.61 -10.32
N TYR A 69 -2.66 -1.91 -10.10
CA TYR A 69 -1.59 -2.71 -10.66
C TYR A 69 -2.22 -3.74 -11.61
N GLU A 70 -1.77 -3.75 -12.85
CA GLU A 70 -2.06 -4.82 -13.81
C GLU A 70 -1.06 -5.97 -13.65
N VAL A 71 -1.39 -7.14 -14.20
CA VAL A 71 -0.45 -8.27 -14.26
C VAL A 71 0.83 -7.83 -14.98
N GLY A 72 2.00 -8.07 -14.39
CA GLY A 72 3.30 -7.61 -14.89
C GLY A 72 3.69 -6.18 -14.48
N GLN A 73 2.79 -5.41 -13.85
CA GLN A 73 3.17 -4.13 -13.24
C GLN A 73 3.81 -4.38 -11.86
N ASN A 74 5.14 -4.23 -11.80
CA ASN A 74 6.04 -4.12 -10.61
C ASN A 74 6.95 -5.34 -10.43
N THR A 75 6.65 -6.43 -11.13
CA THR A 75 7.46 -7.65 -11.20
C THR A 75 7.01 -8.46 -12.43
N ASP A 76 7.93 -9.11 -13.16
CA ASP A 76 7.64 -9.97 -14.33
C ASP A 76 6.95 -11.30 -13.95
N VAL A 77 6.15 -11.31 -12.89
CA VAL A 77 5.54 -12.50 -12.29
C VAL A 77 4.08 -12.63 -12.70
N GLU A 78 3.63 -13.87 -12.90
CA GLU A 78 2.24 -14.19 -13.27
C GLU A 78 1.25 -14.01 -12.11
N GLU A 79 1.73 -14.04 -10.86
CA GLU A 79 0.95 -13.88 -9.62
C GLU A 79 1.70 -12.99 -8.61
N GLY A 80 0.98 -12.16 -7.85
CA GLY A 80 1.57 -11.27 -6.85
C GLY A 80 0.56 -10.27 -6.27
N GLY A 81 1.07 -9.22 -5.61
CA GLY A 81 0.28 -8.15 -4.99
C GLY A 81 0.13 -8.29 -3.48
N GLU A 82 0.81 -9.27 -2.87
CA GLU A 82 0.97 -9.35 -1.43
C GLU A 82 1.75 -8.14 -0.91
N THR A 83 1.39 -7.66 0.28
CA THR A 83 2.26 -6.76 1.03
C THR A 83 3.22 -7.59 1.86
N VAL A 84 4.52 -7.48 1.57
CA VAL A 84 5.57 -8.28 2.19
C VAL A 84 6.34 -7.42 3.18
N PHE A 85 6.51 -7.89 4.41
CA PHE A 85 7.39 -7.30 5.43
C PHE A 85 8.65 -8.15 5.60
N PRO A 86 9.71 -7.96 4.78
CA PRO A 86 10.89 -8.81 4.78
C PRO A 86 11.73 -8.69 6.05
N ALA A 87 11.66 -7.55 6.75
CA ALA A 87 12.40 -7.30 7.98
C ALA A 87 11.64 -7.70 9.25
N ALA A 88 10.39 -8.18 9.11
CA ALA A 88 9.62 -8.70 10.24
C ALA A 88 10.30 -9.95 10.81
N LYS A 89 10.34 -10.06 12.14
CA LYS A 89 10.96 -11.20 12.84
C LYS A 89 9.91 -12.24 13.20
N GLY A 90 10.11 -13.49 12.82
CA GLY A 90 9.23 -14.60 13.17
C GLY A 90 9.34 -15.77 12.20
N ASN A 91 8.75 -16.91 12.57
CA ASN A 91 8.58 -18.04 11.66
C ASN A 91 7.19 -17.97 11.01
N PHE A 92 7.13 -17.36 9.84
CA PHE A 92 5.87 -17.12 9.12
C PHE A 92 5.44 -18.28 8.23
N SER A 93 6.20 -19.39 8.18
CA SER A 93 5.78 -20.61 7.48
C SER A 93 4.53 -21.27 8.09
N SER A 94 4.13 -20.83 9.28
CA SER A 94 2.95 -21.30 10.00
C SER A 94 1.64 -20.59 9.62
N VAL A 95 1.68 -19.53 8.79
CA VAL A 95 0.42 -18.85 8.40
C VAL A 95 -0.41 -19.75 7.47
N PRO A 96 -1.75 -19.82 7.64
CA PRO A 96 -2.59 -20.74 6.87
C PRO A 96 -2.49 -20.61 5.34
N TRP A 97 -2.13 -19.42 4.84
CA TRP A 97 -2.00 -19.11 3.42
C TRP A 97 -0.56 -19.23 2.89
N TYR A 98 0.40 -19.73 3.67
CA TYR A 98 1.82 -19.74 3.29
C TYR A 98 2.09 -20.44 1.95
N ASN A 99 1.40 -21.55 1.69
CA ASN A 99 1.55 -22.32 0.45
C ASN A 99 0.94 -21.61 -0.77
N GLU A 100 0.06 -20.63 -0.55
CA GLU A 100 -0.57 -19.82 -1.60
C GLU A 100 0.16 -18.50 -1.86
N LEU A 101 1.28 -18.25 -1.17
CA LEU A 101 2.11 -17.08 -1.40
C LEU A 101 2.98 -17.29 -2.64
N SER A 102 3.15 -16.21 -3.41
CA SER A 102 4.19 -16.10 -4.42
C SER A 102 5.59 -16.28 -3.81
N ASP A 103 6.59 -16.53 -4.67
CA ASP A 103 7.98 -16.67 -4.22
C ASP A 103 8.53 -15.37 -3.60
N CYS A 104 8.04 -14.20 -4.00
CA CYS A 104 8.37 -12.95 -3.32
C CYS A 104 7.66 -12.84 -1.96
N GLY A 105 6.41 -13.29 -1.86
CA GLY A 105 5.64 -13.36 -0.62
C GLY A 105 6.27 -14.24 0.45
N LYS A 106 7.05 -15.27 0.10
CA LYS A 106 7.71 -16.15 1.10
C LYS A 106 8.95 -15.55 1.76
N LYS A 107 9.38 -14.34 1.39
CA LYS A 107 10.61 -13.70 1.91
C LYS A 107 10.43 -12.97 3.26
N GLY A 108 9.24 -12.98 3.83
CA GLY A 108 8.92 -12.31 5.09
C GLY A 108 7.51 -12.61 5.58
N LEU A 109 7.00 -11.79 6.50
CA LEU A 109 5.57 -11.80 6.83
C LEU A 109 4.81 -11.20 5.65
N SER A 110 3.87 -11.96 5.07
CA SER A 110 3.14 -11.52 3.89
C SER A 110 1.64 -11.65 4.04
N ILE A 111 0.95 -10.63 3.54
CA ILE A 111 -0.51 -10.53 3.58
C ILE A 111 -1.03 -10.53 2.15
N LYS A 112 -1.85 -11.55 1.84
CA LYS A 112 -2.51 -11.66 0.54
C LYS A 112 -3.65 -10.65 0.43
N PRO A 113 -3.75 -9.87 -0.65
CA PRO A 113 -4.82 -8.89 -0.80
C PRO A 113 -6.17 -9.60 -0.93
N LYS A 114 -7.10 -9.27 -0.02
CA LYS A 114 -8.48 -9.75 -0.07
C LYS A 114 -9.43 -8.56 -0.06
N ARG A 115 -10.39 -8.56 -0.99
CA ARG A 115 -11.36 -7.47 -1.14
C ARG A 115 -12.11 -7.24 0.18
N GLY A 116 -12.00 -6.02 0.71
CA GLY A 116 -12.69 -5.57 1.92
C GLY A 116 -11.83 -5.60 3.18
N ASP A 117 -10.69 -6.30 3.15
CA ASP A 117 -9.74 -6.32 4.26
C ASP A 117 -8.88 -5.04 4.26
N ALA A 118 -8.32 -4.70 5.42
CA ALA A 118 -7.39 -3.59 5.60
C ALA A 118 -6.19 -4.05 6.42
N LEU A 119 -5.00 -3.62 6.02
CA LEU A 119 -3.74 -3.84 6.71
C LEU A 119 -3.30 -2.53 7.37
N LEU A 120 -3.12 -2.55 8.70
CA LEU A 120 -2.57 -1.43 9.46
C LEU A 120 -1.20 -1.82 10.02
N PHE A 121 -0.22 -0.96 9.84
CA PHE A 121 1.11 -1.08 10.43
C PHE A 121 1.65 0.32 10.76
N TRP A 122 2.68 0.38 11.62
CA TRP A 122 3.29 1.62 12.07
C TRP A 122 4.72 1.72 11.54
N SER A 123 5.04 2.84 10.89
CA SER A 123 6.41 3.10 10.41
C SER A 123 7.36 3.59 11.49
N MET A 124 6.81 3.98 12.65
CA MET A 124 7.55 4.52 13.79
C MET A 124 7.13 3.81 15.07
N LYS A 125 8.08 3.68 15.99
CA LYS A 125 7.84 3.25 17.36
C LYS A 125 7.21 4.38 18.20
N PRO A 126 6.70 4.08 19.41
CA PRO A 126 6.13 5.11 20.29
C PRO A 126 7.10 6.24 20.67
N ASP A 127 8.41 6.01 20.59
CA ASP A 127 9.46 7.02 20.80
C ASP A 127 9.79 7.85 19.55
N ALA A 128 8.96 7.75 18.50
CA ALA A 128 9.13 8.39 17.19
C ALA A 128 10.37 7.95 16.39
N THR A 129 11.07 6.89 16.80
CA THR A 129 12.14 6.31 15.98
C THR A 129 11.57 5.43 14.88
N LEU A 130 12.23 5.40 13.72
CA LEU A 130 11.83 4.53 12.61
C LEU A 130 11.88 3.06 13.01
N ASP A 131 10.86 2.30 12.62
CA ASP A 131 10.83 0.86 12.81
C ASP A 131 11.33 0.14 11.56
N ALA A 132 12.56 -0.37 11.60
CA ALA A 132 13.12 -1.12 10.47
C ALA A 132 12.31 -2.37 10.11
N SER A 133 11.52 -2.93 11.04
CA SER A 133 10.67 -4.09 10.77
C SER A 133 9.42 -3.75 9.95
N SER A 134 9.07 -2.47 9.81
CA SER A 134 7.94 -1.99 9.01
C SER A 134 8.27 -1.80 7.53
N LEU A 135 9.50 -2.14 7.09
CA LEU A 135 9.85 -2.15 5.68
C LEU A 135 8.85 -3.04 4.94
N HIS A 136 8.25 -2.52 3.87
CA HIS A 136 7.23 -3.22 3.10
C HIS A 136 7.31 -2.92 1.61
N GLY A 137 6.77 -3.83 0.80
CA GLY A 137 6.66 -3.72 -0.66
C GLY A 137 5.72 -4.74 -1.24
#